data_AF-A0A7Y7NNQ7-F1
#
_entry.id   AF-A0A7Y7NNQ7-F1
#
_cell.length_a   1.000
_cell.length_b   1.000
_cell.length_c   1.000
_cell.angle_alpha   90.00
_cell.angle_beta   90.00
_cell.angle_gamma   90.00
#
_symmetry.space_group_name_H-M   'P 1'
#
loop_
_entity.id
_entity.type
_entity.pdbx_description
1 polymer ?
#
loop_
_entity_poly.entity_id
_entity_poly.type
_entity_poly.pdbx_seq_one_letter_code
_entity_poly.pdbx_strand_id
1 'polypeptide(L)'
;MAYAAITKTLINDVEYKIRQLKEAELKPLPTPDSIEAEMKGDKEFLSLVIEKSWAPVADLRDRLSQYNTEVKLRVKFTQPDEDGLLAVMVVSMGNHRVACIYNKGDTYYGHPDVMVDMPMESHPRAVEMFTCKQAIKECTDRWDAVNKQVVNFLNNCKSVNEAIKLWPDVVRYLPKEAIDKVNTKSEKAVKNESNALEALKALDMDSINASTVLARMAGATI
;
A
#
# COMPACT_ATOMS: atom_id res chain seq x y z
N MET A 1 14.97 -5.60 37.99
CA MET A 1 14.23 -5.81 36.73
C MET A 1 15.18 -6.46 35.74
N ALA A 2 14.69 -7.41 34.96
CA ALA A 2 15.52 -8.33 34.20
C ALA A 2 15.94 -7.79 32.84
N TYR A 3 17.18 -8.01 32.44
CA TYR A 3 17.72 -7.40 31.23
C TYR A 3 17.29 -8.21 29.99
N ALA A 4 16.26 -7.74 29.28
CA ALA A 4 15.94 -8.21 27.95
C ALA A 4 16.68 -7.34 26.92
N ALA A 5 17.70 -7.93 26.29
CA ALA A 5 18.46 -7.28 25.22
C ALA A 5 17.59 -7.10 23.98
N ILE A 6 17.79 -5.98 23.27
CA ILE A 6 17.16 -5.76 21.96
C ILE A 6 18.01 -6.49 20.93
N THR A 7 17.54 -7.66 20.54
CA THR A 7 18.21 -8.53 19.56
C THR A 7 17.59 -8.33 18.17
N LYS A 8 18.32 -8.71 17.12
CA LYS A 8 17.77 -8.71 15.76
C LYS A 8 16.50 -9.57 15.65
N THR A 9 16.44 -10.69 16.38
CA THR A 9 15.24 -11.54 16.46
C THR A 9 14.05 -10.79 17.04
N LEU A 10 14.23 -10.07 18.16
CA LEU A 10 13.17 -9.25 18.74
C LEU A 10 12.66 -8.19 17.77
N ILE A 11 13.58 -7.51 17.06
CA ILE A 11 13.20 -6.51 16.05
C ILE A 11 12.38 -7.17 14.94
N ASN A 12 12.80 -8.32 14.41
CA ASN A 12 12.04 -9.06 13.40
C ASN A 12 10.64 -9.45 13.92
N ASP A 13 10.52 -9.87 15.18
CA ASP A 13 9.24 -10.24 15.79
C ASP A 13 8.31 -9.02 15.92
N VAL A 14 8.87 -7.85 16.26
CA VAL A 14 8.15 -6.57 16.31
C VAL A 14 7.68 -6.16 14.91
N GLU A 15 8.55 -6.23 13.90
CA GLU A 15 8.19 -5.95 12.51
C GLU A 15 7.09 -6.89 12.02
N TYR A 16 7.17 -8.18 12.37
CA TYR A 16 6.16 -9.16 12.05
C TYR A 16 4.82 -8.84 12.73
N LYS A 17 4.82 -8.47 14.02
CA LYS A 17 3.60 -8.05 14.73
C LYS A 17 2.99 -6.80 14.10
N ILE A 18 3.79 -5.80 13.75
CA ILE A 18 3.32 -4.59 13.05
C ILE A 18 2.71 -4.95 11.70
N ARG A 19 3.32 -5.89 10.95
CA ARG A 19 2.75 -6.40 9.70
C ARG A 19 1.40 -7.08 9.91
N GLN A 20 1.22 -7.86 10.98
CA GLN A 20 -0.07 -8.46 11.31
C GLN A 20 -1.15 -7.41 11.62
N LEU A 21 -0.78 -6.32 12.31
CA LEU A 21 -1.71 -5.21 12.57
C LEU A 21 -2.12 -4.50 11.28
N LYS A 22 -1.16 -4.25 10.38
CA LYS A 22 -1.41 -3.72 9.03
C LYS A 22 -2.34 -4.62 8.23
N GLU A 23 -2.06 -5.93 8.18
CA GLU A 23 -2.88 -6.90 7.45
C GLU A 23 -4.31 -6.97 8.01
N ALA A 24 -4.47 -6.89 9.33
CA ALA A 24 -5.79 -6.87 9.96
C ALA A 24 -6.60 -5.61 9.59
N GLU A 25 -5.96 -4.44 9.47
CA GLU A 25 -6.61 -3.20 9.04
C GLU A 25 -6.93 -3.20 7.53
N LEU A 26 -6.08 -3.82 6.71
CA LEU A 26 -6.30 -3.95 5.27
C LEU A 26 -7.41 -4.95 4.93
N LYS A 27 -7.59 -6.01 5.73
CA LYS A 27 -8.56 -7.09 5.47
C LYS A 27 -10.01 -6.65 5.22
N PRO A 28 -10.60 -5.69 5.96
CA PRO A 28 -11.96 -5.22 5.70
C PRO A 28 -12.07 -4.26 4.51
N LEU A 29 -10.96 -3.74 3.98
CA LEU A 29 -11.01 -2.85 2.83
C LEU A 29 -11.39 -3.62 1.56
N PRO A 30 -12.12 -2.97 0.62
CA PRO A 30 -12.35 -3.55 -0.69
C PRO A 30 -11.00 -3.88 -1.36
N THR A 31 -10.99 -4.96 -2.16
CA THR A 31 -9.79 -5.34 -2.91
C THR A 31 -9.86 -4.73 -4.31
N PRO A 32 -8.76 -4.16 -4.83
CA PRO A 32 -8.71 -3.66 -6.20
C PRO A 32 -9.13 -4.74 -7.21
N ASP A 33 -8.72 -5.98 -7.00
CA ASP A 33 -9.02 -7.11 -7.90
C ASP A 33 -10.52 -7.33 -8.12
N SER A 34 -11.35 -7.15 -7.08
CA SER A 34 -12.81 -7.28 -7.20
C SER A 34 -13.38 -6.19 -8.10
N ILE A 35 -12.97 -4.94 -7.88
CA ILE A 35 -13.41 -3.78 -8.67
C ILE A 35 -12.89 -3.91 -10.11
N GLU A 36 -11.66 -4.36 -10.30
CA GLU A 36 -11.08 -4.60 -11.63
C GLU A 36 -11.85 -5.66 -12.42
N ALA A 37 -12.27 -6.75 -11.76
CA ALA A 37 -13.03 -7.81 -12.40
C ALA A 37 -14.41 -7.32 -12.88
N GLU A 38 -15.08 -6.49 -12.07
CA GLU A 38 -16.35 -5.88 -12.42
C GLU A 38 -16.20 -4.88 -13.58
N MET A 39 -15.19 -4.01 -13.53
CA MET A 39 -14.93 -3.02 -14.59
C MET A 39 -14.55 -3.66 -15.93
N LYS A 40 -13.93 -4.85 -15.94
CA LYS A 40 -13.65 -5.62 -17.17
C LYS A 40 -14.93 -6.12 -17.85
N GLY A 41 -16.03 -6.27 -17.10
CA GLY A 41 -17.34 -6.64 -17.65
C GLY A 41 -18.22 -5.44 -18.02
N ASP A 42 -17.81 -4.23 -17.67
CA ASP A 42 -18.58 -3.01 -17.85
C ASP A 42 -18.42 -2.45 -19.27
N LYS A 43 -19.48 -2.57 -20.07
CA LYS A 43 -19.48 -2.13 -21.47
C LYS A 43 -19.37 -0.61 -21.60
N GLU A 44 -19.98 0.16 -20.69
CA GLU A 44 -19.96 1.62 -20.74
C GLU A 44 -18.54 2.13 -20.46
N PHE A 45 -17.91 1.57 -19.43
CA PHE A 45 -16.51 1.84 -19.10
C PHE A 45 -15.57 1.50 -20.28
N LEU A 46 -15.71 0.30 -20.87
CA LEU A 46 -14.87 -0.09 -22.00
C LEU A 46 -15.09 0.79 -23.24
N SER A 47 -16.32 1.21 -23.51
CA SER A 47 -16.63 2.16 -24.59
C SER A 47 -15.96 3.51 -24.37
N LEU A 48 -15.99 4.03 -23.14
CA LEU A 48 -15.31 5.27 -22.76
C LEU A 48 -13.80 5.17 -22.94
N VAL A 49 -13.19 4.08 -22.44
CA VAL A 49 -11.75 3.82 -22.59
C VAL A 49 -11.34 3.77 -24.06
N ILE A 50 -12.12 3.06 -24.89
CA ILE A 50 -11.89 3.01 -26.33
C ILE A 50 -12.02 4.40 -26.93
N GLU A 51 -13.09 5.14 -26.66
CA GLU A 51 -13.28 6.50 -27.18
C GLU A 51 -12.09 7.42 -26.87
N LYS A 52 -11.63 7.41 -25.61
CA LYS A 52 -10.47 8.20 -25.17
C LYS A 52 -9.18 7.76 -25.86
N SER A 53 -8.98 6.45 -26.08
CA SER A 53 -7.81 5.95 -26.80
C SER A 53 -7.75 6.42 -28.28
N TRP A 54 -8.91 6.72 -28.87
CA TRP A 54 -9.00 7.27 -30.23
C TRP A 54 -8.96 8.80 -30.29
N ALA A 55 -9.13 9.50 -29.17
CA ALA A 55 -9.21 10.97 -29.14
C ALA A 55 -8.03 11.70 -29.82
N PRO A 56 -6.76 11.24 -29.70
CA PRO A 56 -5.64 11.88 -30.38
C PRO A 56 -5.67 11.78 -31.93
N VAL A 57 -6.52 10.90 -32.47
CA VAL A 57 -6.48 10.36 -33.84
C VAL A 57 -7.90 10.04 -34.32
N ALA A 58 -8.85 10.89 -33.93
CA ALA A 58 -10.28 10.65 -34.14
C ALA A 58 -10.66 10.53 -35.62
N ASP A 59 -9.94 11.23 -36.51
CA ASP A 59 -10.12 11.18 -37.97
C ASP A 59 -9.79 9.81 -38.59
N LEU A 60 -8.97 9.01 -37.90
CA LEU A 60 -8.59 7.67 -38.34
C LEU A 60 -9.61 6.61 -37.91
N ARG A 61 -10.45 6.89 -36.91
CA ARG A 61 -11.40 5.92 -36.33
C ARG A 61 -12.34 5.35 -37.39
N ASP A 62 -12.97 6.21 -38.19
CA ASP A 62 -13.91 5.78 -39.22
C ASP A 62 -13.21 5.09 -40.39
N ARG A 63 -12.00 5.56 -40.74
CA ARG A 63 -11.17 5.01 -41.82
C ARG A 63 -10.62 3.62 -41.51
N LEU A 64 -10.44 3.33 -40.22
CA LEU A 64 -9.88 2.07 -39.72
C LEU A 64 -10.94 1.15 -39.10
N SER A 65 -12.21 1.56 -39.06
CA SER A 65 -13.34 0.81 -38.51
C SER A 65 -13.47 -0.61 -39.07
N GLN A 66 -13.17 -0.79 -40.37
CA GLN A 66 -13.18 -2.08 -41.06
C GLN A 66 -12.13 -3.10 -40.55
N TYR A 67 -11.10 -2.62 -39.86
CA TYR A 67 -10.06 -3.47 -39.25
C TYR A 67 -10.26 -3.62 -37.74
N ASN A 68 -11.35 -3.06 -37.20
CA ASN A 68 -11.67 -3.17 -35.79
C ASN A 68 -12.12 -4.62 -35.50
N THR A 69 -11.26 -5.37 -34.84
CA THR A 69 -11.52 -6.76 -34.44
C THR A 69 -11.97 -6.78 -33.00
N GLU A 70 -12.63 -7.86 -32.56
CA GLU A 70 -13.06 -8.01 -31.18
C GLU A 70 -11.86 -7.89 -30.23
N VAL A 71 -11.78 -6.77 -29.51
CA VAL A 71 -10.62 -6.43 -28.71
C VAL A 71 -10.80 -7.03 -27.33
N LYS A 72 -10.00 -8.04 -27.02
CA LYS A 72 -9.83 -8.50 -25.65
C LYS A 72 -8.91 -7.52 -24.94
N LEU A 73 -9.49 -6.64 -24.13
CA LEU A 73 -8.78 -5.62 -23.37
C LEU A 73 -8.35 -6.18 -22.02
N ARG A 74 -7.04 -6.15 -21.75
CA ARG A 74 -6.58 -6.16 -20.36
C ARG A 74 -6.55 -4.72 -19.88
N VAL A 75 -7.44 -4.41 -18.96
CA VAL A 75 -7.46 -3.15 -18.21
C VAL A 75 -6.55 -3.34 -16.99
N LYS A 76 -5.47 -2.58 -16.90
CA LYS A 76 -4.74 -2.41 -15.63
C LYS A 76 -4.86 -0.97 -15.20
N PHE A 77 -5.13 -0.78 -13.93
CA PHE A 77 -5.19 0.53 -13.32
C PHE A 77 -3.84 0.83 -12.67
N THR A 78 -3.24 1.98 -12.97
CA THR A 78 -2.08 2.45 -12.19
C THR A 78 -2.54 3.11 -10.90
N GLN A 79 -1.58 3.60 -10.09
CA GLN A 79 -1.93 4.63 -9.13
C GLN A 79 -2.34 5.88 -9.90
N PRO A 80 -3.33 6.63 -9.38
CA PRO A 80 -3.63 7.96 -9.86
C PRO A 80 -2.39 8.85 -9.71
N ASP A 81 -2.16 9.72 -10.68
CA ASP A 81 -1.15 10.77 -10.54
C ASP A 81 -1.64 11.90 -9.62
N GLU A 82 -0.78 12.91 -9.41
CA GLU A 82 -1.11 14.09 -8.58
C GLU A 82 -2.28 14.91 -9.16
N ASP A 83 -2.53 14.77 -10.47
CA ASP A 83 -3.62 15.44 -11.19
C ASP A 83 -4.94 14.64 -11.13
N GLY A 84 -4.93 13.49 -10.47
CA GLY A 84 -6.10 12.66 -10.28
C GLY A 84 -6.55 11.91 -11.54
N LEU A 85 -5.61 11.61 -12.43
CA LEU A 85 -5.85 10.83 -13.62
C LEU A 85 -5.62 9.35 -13.33
N LEU A 86 -6.62 8.54 -13.65
CA LEU A 86 -6.49 7.09 -13.59
C LEU A 86 -5.88 6.63 -14.91
N ALA A 87 -4.60 6.26 -14.91
CA ALA A 87 -4.02 5.66 -16.10
C ALA A 87 -4.56 4.24 -16.26
N VAL A 88 -5.29 4.05 -17.35
CA VAL A 88 -5.83 2.78 -17.77
C VAL A 88 -4.95 2.23 -18.86
N MET A 89 -4.22 1.18 -18.55
CA MET A 89 -3.49 0.41 -19.56
C MET A 89 -4.47 -0.50 -20.28
N VAL A 90 -4.50 -0.37 -21.60
CA VAL A 90 -5.36 -1.13 -22.50
C VAL A 90 -4.46 -2.02 -23.35
N VAL A 91 -4.50 -3.33 -23.10
CA VAL A 91 -3.72 -4.30 -23.88
C VAL A 91 -4.62 -5.10 -24.80
N SER A 92 -4.35 -5.05 -26.10
CA SER A 92 -4.95 -5.96 -27.08
C SER A 92 -4.33 -7.35 -26.94
N MET A 93 -5.13 -8.35 -26.54
CA MET A 93 -4.66 -9.73 -26.33
C MET A 93 -4.42 -10.53 -27.63
N GLY A 94 -4.04 -9.86 -28.73
CA GLY A 94 -3.72 -10.48 -30.02
C GLY A 94 -2.94 -9.54 -30.94
N ASN A 95 -2.57 -10.02 -32.14
CA ASN A 95 -1.82 -9.22 -33.14
C ASN A 95 -2.70 -8.15 -33.85
N HIS A 96 -3.70 -7.63 -33.14
CA HIS A 96 -4.72 -6.72 -33.63
C HIS A 96 -4.24 -5.28 -33.37
N ARG A 97 -3.45 -4.77 -34.32
CA ARG A 97 -2.75 -3.48 -34.25
C ARG A 97 -3.65 -2.24 -34.37
N VAL A 98 -4.97 -2.42 -34.54
CA VAL A 98 -5.88 -1.33 -34.94
C VAL A 98 -6.79 -0.86 -33.82
N ALA A 99 -7.00 -1.66 -32.78
CA ALA A 99 -7.98 -1.32 -31.74
C ALA A 99 -7.58 -0.16 -30.83
N CYS A 100 -6.27 0.01 -30.61
CA CYS A 100 -5.72 1.02 -29.70
C CYS A 100 -4.46 1.61 -30.37
N ILE A 101 -4.48 2.91 -30.63
CA ILE A 101 -3.34 3.60 -31.26
C ILE A 101 -2.29 3.85 -30.18
N TYR A 102 -1.13 3.20 -30.34
CA TYR A 102 -0.01 3.33 -29.42
C TYR A 102 0.99 4.36 -29.92
N ASN A 103 1.55 5.17 -29.01
CA ASN A 103 2.72 5.97 -29.36
C ASN A 103 3.96 5.07 -29.41
N LYS A 104 4.82 5.31 -30.39
CA LYS A 104 6.07 4.56 -30.59
C LYS A 104 7.02 4.59 -29.37
N GLY A 105 6.80 5.52 -28.43
CA GLY A 105 7.55 5.64 -27.17
C GLY A 105 7.01 4.80 -26.01
N ASP A 106 5.80 4.27 -26.08
CA ASP A 106 5.09 3.67 -24.92
C ASP A 106 5.29 2.15 -24.81
N THR A 107 6.10 1.55 -25.69
CA THR A 107 6.24 0.08 -25.76
C THR A 107 7.67 -0.36 -25.45
N TYR A 108 7.97 -0.60 -24.18
CA TYR A 108 9.29 -1.14 -23.78
C TYR A 108 9.46 -2.63 -24.17
N TYR A 109 8.36 -3.36 -24.41
CA TYR A 109 8.38 -4.82 -24.71
C TYR A 109 7.62 -5.25 -25.99
N GLY A 110 7.27 -4.31 -26.89
CA GLY A 110 6.58 -4.66 -28.14
C GLY A 110 5.13 -5.14 -27.97
N HIS A 111 4.55 -4.98 -26.78
CA HIS A 111 3.10 -5.07 -26.57
C HIS A 111 2.49 -3.69 -26.81
N PRO A 112 1.44 -3.58 -27.66
CA PRO A 112 0.71 -2.33 -27.83
C PRO A 112 -0.14 -2.09 -26.58
N ASP A 113 0.50 -1.52 -25.56
CA ASP A 113 -0.16 -1.03 -24.36
C ASP A 113 -0.50 0.45 -24.63
N VAL A 114 -1.78 0.80 -24.61
CA VAL A 114 -2.20 2.20 -24.66
C VAL A 114 -2.51 2.65 -23.24
N MET A 115 -1.83 3.70 -22.80
CA MET A 115 -2.17 4.39 -21.57
C MET A 115 -3.23 5.43 -21.89
N VAL A 116 -4.38 5.30 -21.24
CA VAL A 116 -5.47 6.27 -21.33
C VAL A 116 -5.61 6.94 -19.99
N ASP A 117 -5.34 8.24 -19.96
CA ASP A 117 -5.63 9.05 -18.79
C ASP A 117 -7.10 9.38 -18.76
N MET A 118 -7.78 8.92 -17.71
CA MET A 118 -9.18 9.22 -17.50
C MET A 118 -9.36 10.02 -16.22
N PRO A 119 -10.08 11.17 -16.27
CA PRO A 119 -10.53 11.84 -15.07
C PRO A 119 -11.33 10.86 -14.22
N MET A 120 -11.07 10.78 -12.92
CA MET A 120 -11.78 9.87 -12.02
C MET A 120 -13.31 10.00 -12.11
N GLU A 121 -13.80 11.24 -12.24
CA GLU A 121 -15.22 11.56 -12.32
C GLU A 121 -15.91 11.05 -13.59
N SER A 122 -15.14 10.58 -14.57
CA SER A 122 -15.67 10.05 -15.82
C SER A 122 -16.45 8.75 -15.66
N HIS A 123 -16.24 8.01 -14.56
CA HIS A 123 -16.95 6.77 -14.31
C HIS A 123 -17.07 6.45 -12.79
N PRO A 124 -18.27 6.10 -12.27
CA PRO A 124 -18.44 5.80 -10.83
C PRO A 124 -17.49 4.71 -10.30
N ARG A 125 -17.23 3.67 -11.10
CA ARG A 125 -16.28 2.61 -10.74
C ARG A 125 -14.81 3.04 -10.75
N ALA A 126 -14.47 4.05 -11.56
CA ALA A 126 -13.12 4.63 -11.52
C ALA A 126 -12.90 5.39 -10.19
N VAL A 127 -13.92 6.09 -9.70
CA VAL A 127 -13.92 6.71 -8.37
C VAL A 127 -13.81 5.66 -7.26
N GLU A 128 -14.56 4.57 -7.35
CA GLU A 128 -14.48 3.46 -6.39
C GLU A 128 -13.09 2.80 -6.36
N MET A 129 -12.50 2.55 -7.54
CA MET A 129 -11.14 2.04 -7.66
C MET A 129 -10.11 2.98 -7.03
N PHE A 130 -10.24 4.28 -7.30
CA PHE A 130 -9.35 5.30 -6.76
C PHE A 130 -9.42 5.33 -5.23
N THR A 131 -10.63 5.47 -4.67
CA THR A 131 -10.84 5.54 -3.22
C THR A 131 -10.35 4.28 -2.53
N CYS A 132 -10.58 3.11 -3.12
CA CYS A 132 -10.04 1.83 -2.65
C CYS A 132 -8.49 1.84 -2.61
N LYS A 133 -7.83 2.20 -3.72
CA LYS A 133 -6.36 2.23 -3.78
C LYS A 133 -5.75 3.28 -2.86
N GLN A 134 -6.40 4.43 -2.75
CA GLN A 134 -5.99 5.51 -1.84
C GLN A 134 -6.04 5.03 -0.40
N ALA A 135 -7.16 4.42 0.03
CA ALA A 135 -7.28 3.89 1.40
C ALA A 135 -6.21 2.83 1.71
N ILE A 136 -5.94 1.92 0.77
CA ILE A 136 -4.87 0.91 0.93
C ILE A 136 -3.49 1.55 1.03
N LYS A 137 -3.21 2.56 0.19
CA LYS A 137 -1.94 3.29 0.19
C LYS A 137 -1.75 4.06 1.49
N GLU A 138 -2.74 4.84 1.91
CA GLU A 138 -2.72 5.60 3.17
C GLU A 138 -2.54 4.68 4.38
N CYS A 139 -3.21 3.53 4.41
CA CYS A 139 -3.02 2.51 5.44
C CYS A 139 -1.59 1.96 5.40
N THR A 140 -1.07 1.66 4.22
CA THR A 140 0.29 1.13 4.02
C THR A 140 1.36 2.12 4.45
N ASP A 141 1.29 3.37 3.98
CA ASP A 141 2.26 4.42 4.27
C ASP A 141 2.28 4.73 5.77
N ARG A 142 1.10 4.76 6.40
CA ARG A 142 0.95 4.94 7.85
C ARG A 142 1.60 3.81 8.64
N TRP A 143 1.33 2.54 8.30
CA TRP A 143 1.95 1.41 9.00
C TRP A 143 3.46 1.28 8.73
N ASP A 144 3.92 1.66 7.55
CA ASP A 144 5.35 1.69 7.24
C ASP A 144 6.06 2.80 8.05
N ALA A 145 5.40 3.95 8.26
CA ALA A 145 5.88 5.00 9.16
C ALA A 145 5.92 4.53 10.62
N VAL A 146 4.85 3.87 11.11
CA VAL A 146 4.82 3.27 12.46
C VAL A 146 5.96 2.26 12.62
N ASN A 147 6.17 1.37 11.64
CA ASN A 147 7.24 0.38 11.68
C ASN A 147 8.61 1.05 11.81
N LYS A 148 8.91 2.04 10.95
CA LYS A 148 10.17 2.79 11.00
C LYS A 148 10.37 3.46 12.34
N GLN A 149 9.34 4.10 12.88
CA GLN A 149 9.39 4.81 14.16
C GLN A 149 9.63 3.85 15.34
N VAL A 150 8.86 2.77 15.44
CA VAL A 150 8.98 1.77 16.52
C VAL A 150 10.34 1.08 16.47
N VAL A 151 10.77 0.61 15.30
CA VAL A 151 12.04 -0.09 15.13
C VAL A 151 13.22 0.84 15.41
N ASN A 152 13.17 2.09 14.94
CA ASN A 152 14.21 3.08 15.22
C ASN A 152 14.29 3.40 16.72
N PHE A 153 13.16 3.56 17.40
CA PHE A 153 13.13 3.76 18.85
C PHE A 153 13.75 2.58 19.60
N LEU A 154 13.37 1.35 19.26
CA LEU A 154 13.92 0.15 19.88
C LEU A 154 15.43 0.01 19.64
N ASN A 155 15.91 0.27 18.42
CA ASN A 155 17.35 0.20 18.12
C ASN A 155 18.18 1.24 18.91
N ASN A 156 17.57 2.35 19.34
CA ASN A 156 18.23 3.37 20.16
C ASN A 156 18.15 3.08 21.68
N CYS A 157 17.37 2.07 22.09
CA CYS A 157 17.27 1.62 23.48
C CYS A 157 18.34 0.56 23.80
N LYS A 158 18.89 0.57 25.01
CA LYS A 158 19.84 -0.47 25.46
C LYS A 158 19.15 -1.78 25.81
N SER A 159 17.87 -1.73 26.13
CA SER A 159 17.09 -2.89 26.57
C SER A 159 15.59 -2.65 26.41
N VAL A 160 14.83 -3.74 26.41
CA VAL A 160 13.37 -3.69 26.38
C VAL A 160 12.81 -2.99 27.64
N ASN A 161 13.46 -3.14 28.79
CA ASN A 161 13.05 -2.41 30.01
C ASN A 161 13.14 -0.90 29.84
N GLU A 162 14.21 -0.43 29.21
CA GLU A 162 14.39 0.99 28.94
C GLU A 162 13.32 1.48 27.97
N ALA A 163 13.05 0.72 26.90
CA ALA A 163 11.99 1.00 25.95
C ALA A 163 10.62 1.11 26.64
N ILE A 164 10.25 0.15 27.49
CA ILE A 164 8.97 0.15 28.22
C ILE A 164 8.89 1.29 29.24
N LYS A 165 10.00 1.62 29.90
CA LYS A 165 10.05 2.73 30.87
C LYS A 165 9.89 4.09 30.19
N LEU A 166 10.52 4.28 29.04
CA LEU A 166 10.48 5.52 28.26
C LEU A 166 9.16 5.66 27.50
N TRP A 167 8.66 4.56 26.92
CA TRP A 167 7.43 4.51 26.15
C TRP A 167 6.62 3.25 26.51
N PRO A 168 5.74 3.32 27.52
CA PRO A 168 4.96 2.16 27.97
C PRO A 168 4.07 1.54 26.89
N ASP A 169 3.58 2.32 25.93
CA ASP A 169 2.74 1.79 24.85
C ASP A 169 3.51 0.94 23.83
N VAL A 170 4.86 0.95 23.83
CA VAL A 170 5.67 0.07 22.98
C VAL A 170 5.35 -1.41 23.22
N VAL A 171 4.84 -1.75 24.40
CA VAL A 171 4.39 -3.10 24.80
C VAL A 171 3.40 -3.69 23.81
N ARG A 172 2.58 -2.86 23.14
CA ARG A 172 1.60 -3.31 22.14
C ARG A 172 2.23 -3.96 20.91
N TYR A 173 3.48 -3.64 20.63
CA TYR A 173 4.24 -4.17 19.48
C TYR A 173 5.23 -5.26 19.88
N LEU A 174 5.47 -5.45 21.18
CA LEU A 174 6.41 -6.46 21.67
C LEU A 174 5.74 -7.84 21.71
N PRO A 175 6.47 -8.92 21.36
CA PRO A 175 5.97 -10.27 21.58
C PRO A 175 5.82 -10.56 23.09
N LYS A 176 4.81 -11.34 23.46
CA LYS A 176 4.51 -11.70 24.87
C LYS A 176 5.72 -12.25 25.61
N GLU A 177 6.51 -13.09 24.95
CA GLU A 177 7.72 -13.69 25.51
C GLU A 177 8.77 -12.65 25.93
N ALA A 178 8.88 -11.52 25.22
CA ALA A 178 9.78 -10.43 25.60
C ALA A 178 9.26 -9.66 26.82
N ILE A 179 7.95 -9.48 26.91
CA ILE A 179 7.27 -8.85 28.06
C ILE A 179 7.42 -9.73 29.31
N ASP A 180 7.26 -11.04 29.18
CA ASP A 180 7.39 -11.99 30.28
C ASP A 180 8.83 -12.08 30.80
N LYS A 181 9.82 -11.98 29.89
CA LYS A 181 11.25 -11.91 30.23
C LYS A 181 11.62 -10.65 31.00
N VAL A 182 10.99 -9.51 30.70
CA VAL A 182 11.15 -8.25 31.46
C VAL A 182 10.67 -8.43 32.91
N ASN A 183 9.59 -9.18 33.10
CA ASN A 183 8.96 -9.43 34.40
C ASN A 183 9.70 -10.47 35.27
N THR A 184 10.61 -11.27 34.70
CA THR A 184 11.32 -12.36 35.41
C THR A 184 12.77 -11.97 35.77
N LYS A 185 13.04 -11.63 37.06
CA LYS A 185 14.37 -11.23 37.58
C LYS A 185 15.56 -11.98 36.94
N SER A 186 16.37 -11.29 36.14
CA SER A 186 17.70 -11.73 35.69
C SER A 186 18.71 -10.57 35.74
N GLU A 187 19.98 -10.88 35.97
CA GLU A 187 21.07 -9.90 36.12
C GLU A 187 21.80 -9.62 34.79
N LYS A 188 22.20 -8.34 34.61
CA LYS A 188 23.18 -7.66 33.69
C LYS A 188 23.63 -8.37 32.38
N ALA A 189 23.85 -7.69 31.24
CA ALA A 189 24.62 -6.45 31.01
C ALA A 189 24.40 -5.88 29.58
N VAL A 190 24.67 -4.57 29.35
CA VAL A 190 25.78 -3.99 28.55
C VAL A 190 25.68 -2.45 28.55
N LYS A 191 26.85 -1.79 28.61
CA LYS A 191 27.07 -0.35 28.45
C LYS A 191 27.04 0.03 26.96
N ASN A 192 25.87 0.33 26.40
CA ASN A 192 25.79 1.19 25.22
C ASN A 192 25.36 2.59 25.68
N GLU A 193 25.80 3.65 25.02
CA GLU A 193 25.21 4.98 25.21
C GLU A 193 23.80 4.96 24.59
N SER A 194 22.79 5.44 25.33
CA SER A 194 21.39 5.41 24.87
C SER A 194 21.07 6.74 24.25
N ASN A 195 20.62 6.71 23.00
CA ASN A 195 20.01 7.86 22.33
C ASN A 195 18.47 7.75 22.39
N ALA A 196 17.92 6.86 23.22
CA ALA A 196 16.49 6.56 23.27
C ALA A 196 15.62 7.78 23.64
N LEU A 197 16.18 8.71 24.41
CA LEU A 197 15.46 9.92 24.84
C LEU A 197 15.31 10.95 23.71
N GLU A 198 16.27 10.99 22.78
CA GLU A 198 16.15 11.78 21.54
C GLU A 198 15.23 11.07 20.54
N ALA A 199 15.37 9.75 20.39
CA ALA A 199 14.48 8.95 19.56
C ALA A 199 13.01 9.06 20.02
N LEU A 200 12.75 9.08 21.34
CA LEU A 200 11.42 9.28 21.90
C LEU A 200 10.80 10.62 21.52
N LYS A 201 11.60 11.70 21.50
CA LYS A 201 11.13 13.04 21.10
C LYS A 201 10.81 13.11 19.61
N ALA A 202 11.43 12.26 18.81
CA ALA A 202 11.19 12.16 17.37
C ALA A 202 9.98 11.25 17.02
N LEU A 203 9.37 10.58 18.00
CA LEU A 203 8.17 9.78 17.78
C LEU A 203 6.94 10.67 17.64
N ASP A 204 6.17 10.44 16.59
CA ASP A 204 4.82 10.96 16.44
C ASP A 204 3.84 10.02 17.16
N MET A 205 3.74 10.21 18.49
CA MET A 205 2.91 9.35 19.34
C MET A 205 1.43 9.40 18.96
N ASP A 206 0.94 10.54 18.48
CA ASP A 206 -0.46 10.71 18.12
C ASP A 206 -0.80 9.85 16.90
N SER A 207 0.06 9.88 15.87
CA SER A 207 -0.08 9.03 14.68
C SER A 207 0.01 7.54 15.00
N ILE A 208 0.96 7.15 15.86
CA ILE A 208 1.13 5.75 16.28
C ILE A 208 -0.09 5.24 17.06
N ASN A 209 -0.58 6.03 18.01
CA ASN A 209 -1.74 5.67 18.83
C ASN A 209 -3.01 5.60 17.99
N ALA A 210 -3.24 6.56 17.09
CA ALA A 210 -4.38 6.55 16.17
C ALA A 210 -4.37 5.28 15.30
N SER A 211 -3.23 4.93 14.70
CA SER A 211 -3.07 3.73 13.87
C SER A 211 -3.40 2.45 14.64
N THR A 212 -2.96 2.37 15.89
CA THR A 212 -3.20 1.20 16.74
C THR A 212 -4.67 1.03 17.10
N VAL A 213 -5.36 2.15 17.36
CA VAL A 213 -6.81 2.14 17.63
C VAL A 213 -7.57 1.68 16.38
N LEU A 214 -7.20 2.17 15.20
CA LEU A 214 -7.82 1.76 13.94
C LEU A 214 -7.66 0.25 13.67
N ALA A 215 -6.46 -0.30 13.80
CA ALA A 215 -6.26 -1.75 13.64
C ALA A 215 -7.04 -2.58 14.68
N ARG A 216 -7.15 -2.10 15.92
CA ARG A 216 -7.97 -2.75 16.94
C ARG A 216 -9.45 -2.74 16.57
N MET A 217 -9.96 -1.61 16.06
CA MET A 217 -11.33 -1.52 15.56
C MET A 217 -11.58 -2.44 14.36
N ALA A 218 -10.56 -2.69 13.53
CA ALA A 218 -10.58 -3.66 12.43
C ALA A 218 -10.46 -5.14 12.89
N GLY A 219 -10.34 -5.40 14.19
CA GLY A 219 -10.33 -6.76 14.76
C GLY A 219 -8.94 -7.35 15.02
N ALA A 220 -7.88 -6.54 14.96
CA ALA A 220 -6.54 -7.00 15.34
C ALA A 220 -6.46 -7.33 16.84
N THR A 221 -5.91 -8.50 17.17
CA THR A 221 -5.59 -8.85 18.56
C THR A 221 -4.20 -8.34 18.91
N ILE A 222 -4.16 -7.38 19.83
CA ILE A 222 -2.92 -6.81 20.42
C ILE A 222 -2.35 -7.84 21.39
#